data_AF-A0A7K2CRV2-F1
#
_entry.id   AF-A0A7K2CRV2-F1
#
_cell.length_a   1.000
_cell.length_b   1.000
_cell.length_c   1.000
_cell.angle_alpha   90.00
_cell.angle_beta   90.00
_cell.angle_gamma   90.00
#
_symmetry.space_group_name_H-M   'P 1'
#
loop_
_entity.id
_entity.type
_entity.pdbx_description
1 polymer ?
#
loop_
_entity_poly.entity_id
_entity_poly.type
_entity_poly.pdbx_seq_one_letter_code
_entity_poly.pdbx_strand_id
1 'polypeptide(L)' 'MLNGPRPAKPLVVGLAYECQMVDGVPSHPGDVTMDAVVTEERVRVFSSALSRRTRA' A
#
# COMPACT_ATOMS: atom_id res chain seq x y z
N MET A 1 18.97 -17.73 -20.48
CA MET A 1 19.14 -16.69 -19.45
C MET A 1 18.20 -15.53 -19.79
N LEU A 2 17.04 -15.41 -19.14
CA LEU A 2 16.11 -14.30 -19.38
C LEU A 2 16.52 -13.10 -18.52
N ASN A 3 17.44 -12.27 -19.02
CA ASN A 3 17.79 -10.98 -18.41
C ASN A 3 16.83 -9.88 -18.90
N GLY A 4 15.52 -10.09 -18.68
CA GLY A 4 14.50 -9.06 -18.92
C GLY A 4 14.41 -8.07 -17.75
N PRO A 5 13.81 -6.88 -17.95
CA PRO A 5 13.53 -5.97 -16.84
C PRO A 5 12.74 -6.70 -15.76
N ARG A 6 13.20 -6.59 -14.50
CA ARG A 6 12.44 -7.13 -13.36
C ARG A 6 11.07 -6.44 -13.34
N PRO A 7 9.96 -7.18 -13.27
CA PRO A 7 8.64 -6.58 -13.16
C PRO A 7 8.60 -5.66 -11.93
N ALA A 8 8.02 -4.47 -12.11
CA ALA A 8 7.84 -3.54 -11.00
C ALA A 8 6.99 -4.20 -9.90
N LYS A 9 7.30 -3.89 -8.63
CA LYS A 9 6.46 -4.34 -7.52
C LYS A 9 5.02 -3.83 -7.76
N PRO A 10 3.99 -4.70 -7.70
CA PRO A 10 2.62 -4.25 -7.86
C PRO A 10 2.21 -3.34 -6.69
N LEU A 11 1.32 -2.39 -6.98
CA LEU A 11 0.65 -1.60 -5.94
C LEU A 11 -0.47 -2.44 -5.31
N VAL A 12 -0.51 -2.46 -3.99
CA VAL A 12 -1.58 -3.13 -3.23
C VAL A 12 -2.57 -2.08 -2.75
N VAL A 13 -3.77 -2.05 -3.33
CA VAL A 13 -4.82 -1.07 -3.01
C VAL A 13 -6.04 -1.78 -2.44
N GLY A 14 -6.44 -1.40 -1.23
CA GLY A 14 -7.66 -1.89 -0.59
C GLY A 14 -8.89 -1.11 -1.02
N LEU A 15 -10.03 -1.80 -1.07
CA LEU A 15 -11.35 -1.18 -1.18
C LEU A 15 -12.09 -1.45 0.13
N ALA A 16 -12.61 -0.41 0.74
CA ALA A 16 -13.31 -0.49 2.01
C ALA A 16 -14.37 0.61 2.10
N TYR A 17 -15.35 0.45 2.97
CA TYR A 17 -16.20 1.56 3.39
C TYR A 17 -15.45 2.44 4.40
N GLU A 18 -15.80 3.72 4.48
CA GLU A 18 -15.15 4.63 5.44
C GLU A 18 -15.36 4.15 6.89
N CYS A 19 -16.48 3.47 7.20
CA CYS A 19 -16.73 2.88 8.52
C CYS A 19 -15.83 1.69 8.89
N GLN A 20 -15.10 1.12 7.92
CA GLN A 20 -14.11 0.06 8.15
C GLN A 20 -12.71 0.62 8.44
N MET A 21 -12.52 1.94 8.30
CA MET A 21 -11.28 2.61 8.67
C MET A 21 -11.18 2.71 10.20
N VAL A 22 -10.02 2.30 10.73
CA VAL A 22 -9.70 2.34 12.16
C VAL A 22 -8.28 2.88 12.37
N ASP A 23 -7.98 3.39 13.56
CA ASP A 23 -6.67 3.98 13.89
C ASP A 23 -5.54 2.94 13.87
N GLY A 24 -5.85 1.66 14.10
CA GLY A 24 -4.89 0.58 14.05
C GLY A 24 -5.55 -0.80 14.13
N VAL A 25 -4.79 -1.80 13.67
CA VAL A 25 -5.16 -3.22 13.80
C VAL A 25 -3.99 -3.99 14.40
N PRO A 26 -4.24 -5.07 15.17
CA PRO A 26 -3.16 -5.94 15.63
C PRO A 26 -2.39 -6.52 14.44
N SER A 27 -1.06 -6.40 14.45
CA SER A 27 -0.21 -6.97 13.41
C SER A 27 0.09 -8.44 13.69
N HIS A 28 0.05 -9.25 12.64
CA HIS A 28 0.38 -10.68 12.68
C HIS A 28 1.49 -11.04 11.70
N PRO A 29 2.30 -12.08 12.00
CA PRO A 29 3.27 -12.59 11.04
C PRO A 29 2.58 -13.01 9.73
N GLY A 30 3.04 -12.45 8.60
CA GLY A 30 2.49 -12.73 7.27
C GLY A 30 1.50 -11.69 6.75
N ASP A 31 1.15 -10.68 7.54
CA ASP A 31 0.34 -9.54 7.07
C ASP A 31 1.05 -8.80 5.93
N VAL A 32 0.26 -8.36 4.94
CA VAL A 32 0.73 -7.55 3.82
C VAL A 32 0.21 -6.13 3.96
N THR A 33 1.13 -5.18 4.08
CA THR A 33 0.80 -3.76 4.12
C THR A 33 0.25 -3.29 2.78
N MET A 34 -0.81 -2.49 2.80
CA MET A 34 -1.34 -1.82 1.61
C MET A 34 -0.58 -0.53 1.31
N ASP A 35 -0.49 -0.18 0.03
CA ASP A 35 0.06 1.11 -0.42
C ASP A 35 -1.02 2.21 -0.40
N ALA A 36 -2.31 1.85 -0.50
CA ALA A 36 -3.44 2.77 -0.35
C ALA A 36 -4.75 2.03 -0.01
N VAL A 37 -5.74 2.78 0.49
CA VAL A 37 -7.15 2.34 0.62
C VAL A 37 -8.05 3.38 -0.02
N VAL A 38 -9.01 2.92 -0.82
CA VAL A 38 -10.08 3.74 -1.41
C VAL A 38 -11.38 3.45 -0.69
N THR A 39 -12.08 4.52 -0.34
CA THR A 39 -13.42 4.48 0.26
C THR A 39 -14.40 5.29 -0.60
N GLU A 40 -15.67 5.26 -0.23
CA GLU A 40 -16.71 6.11 -0.82
C GLU A 40 -16.47 7.62 -0.58
N GLU A 41 -15.69 7.99 0.44
CA GLU A 41 -15.40 9.40 0.77
C GLU A 41 -14.06 9.88 0.21
N ARG A 42 -13.02 9.03 0.20
CA ARG A 42 -11.63 9.45 -0.06
C ARG A 42 -10.66 8.32 -0.39
N VAL A 43 -9.51 8.71 -0.94
CA VAL A 43 -8.33 7.85 -1.09
C VAL A 43 -7.30 8.18 -0.01
N ARG A 44 -6.89 7.18 0.77
CA ARG A 44 -5.82 7.28 1.78
C ARG A 44 -4.59 6.54 1.26
N VAL A 45 -3.47 7.24 1.13
CA VAL A 45 -2.20 6.66 0.65
C VAL A 45 -1.27 6.42 1.83
N PHE A 46 -0.78 5.19 1.98
CA PHE A 46 0.14 4.79 3.03
C PHE A 46 1.53 4.70 2.43
N SER A 47 2.43 5.58 2.85
CA SER A 47 3.74 5.64 2.23
C SER A 47 4.63 4.47 2.66
N SER A 48 4.67 3.41 1.87
CA SER A 48 5.83 2.50 1.86
C SER A 48 7.02 3.12 1.09
N ALA A 49 6.80 4.24 0.40
CA ALA A 49 7.69 4.81 -0.61
C ALA A 49 8.06 6.31 -0.45
N LEU A 50 7.66 7.02 0.63
CA LEU A 50 8.20 8.38 0.86
C LEU A 50 9.71 8.36 1.20
N SER A 51 10.25 7.20 1.59
CA SER A 51 11.68 7.03 1.86
C SER A 51 12.56 6.92 0.58
N ARG A 52 11.97 6.80 -0.61
CA ARG A 52 12.72 6.66 -1.89
C ARG A 52 12.64 7.87 -2.83
N ARG A 53 11.90 8.92 -2.47
CA ARG A 53 11.67 10.09 -3.35
C ARG A 53 12.36 11.38 -2.88
N THR A 54 13.14 11.32 -1.81
CA THR A 54 13.98 12.43 -1.29
C THR A 54 15.48 12.28 -1.60
N ARG A 55 15.86 11.39 -2.51
CA ARG A 55 17.19 11.41 -3.18
C ARG A 55 16.98 11.63 -4.68
N ALA A 56 16.60 12.85 -5.02
CA ALA A 56 16.88 13.43 -6.32
C ALA A 56 18.01 14.45 -6.11
#